data_AF-A0A9N9MPE8-F1
#
_entry.id   AF-A0A9N9MPE8-F1
#
_cell.length_a   1.000
_cell.length_b   1.000
_cell.length_c   1.000
_cell.angle_alpha   90.00
_cell.angle_beta   90.00
_cell.angle_gamma   90.00
#
_symmetry.space_group_name_H-M   'P 1'
#
loop_
_entity.id
_entity.type
_entity.pdbx_description
1 polymer ?
#
loop_
_entity_poly.entity_id
_entity_poly.type
_entity_poly.pdbx_seq_one_letter_code
_entity_poly.pdbx_strand_id
1 'polypeptide(L)'
;MESCDGKSSSKAEITKIISLTKQIKINSPDEYIKGQCMQMCPQEEILMREKERLLHVLEMVPGTEKHKKPQSDRSKMVKSFSRSAAGKQLQNPKNLRPPSVLLETIHYLFDEILLNKRVPWHVTYDFLMDRLRSVRQDMIVQNLSVAASICILQPIVRFYAYAAYRLCEEPLVNYDPHINETHLQESLKRLLCLYDECDRLFSNEIISQDSYCIKRLENTRPEFEALYLILNLGSTTALMRGLSLPVKLRKNGLVQKAISLSMSYCKNNFVRVCYEIPTFSVLLQGVVAAIHLPEIRRKALNIMSVAYHCKNSAYPLLVLKKLLLYNDLNEVVSDCNYFGLKCDKITNVHFIKTDFDNSKIKVPSTHLKTIDAEFENVKISDLILNG
;
A
#
# COMPACT_ATOMS: atom_id res chain seq x y z
N MET A 1 32.91 6.23 19.39
CA MET A 1 32.06 5.52 20.36
C MET A 1 30.90 6.43 20.67
N GLU A 2 29.78 6.23 19.99
CA GLU A 2 28.44 6.65 20.43
C GLU A 2 27.48 5.99 19.44
N SER A 3 27.01 4.82 19.86
CA SER A 3 25.95 4.06 19.21
C SER A 3 24.92 3.74 20.28
N CYS A 4 23.66 3.69 19.86
CA CYS A 4 22.48 3.19 20.59
C CYS A 4 21.62 4.27 21.25
N ASP A 5 20.61 4.76 20.53
CA ASP A 5 19.34 5.20 21.16
C ASP A 5 18.06 4.97 20.31
N GLY A 6 18.16 4.38 19.11
CA GLY A 6 16.98 4.09 18.27
C GLY A 6 16.18 2.82 18.61
N LYS A 7 16.73 1.90 19.42
CA LYS A 7 16.11 0.59 19.69
C LYS A 7 15.14 0.58 20.89
N SER A 8 15.15 1.59 21.76
CA SER A 8 14.32 1.61 22.98
C SER A 8 12.87 2.03 22.69
N SER A 9 12.65 2.90 21.69
CA SER A 9 11.33 3.43 21.32
C SER A 9 10.41 2.37 20.67
N SER A 10 10.91 1.60 19.70
CA SER A 10 10.16 0.53 19.01
C SER A 10 9.73 -0.60 19.97
N LYS A 11 10.61 -1.05 20.89
CA LYS A 11 10.26 -2.09 21.88
C LYS A 11 9.20 -1.65 22.87
N ALA A 12 9.21 -0.39 23.31
CA ALA A 12 8.20 0.16 24.20
C ALA A 12 6.82 0.24 23.52
N GLU A 13 6.79 0.62 22.24
CA GLU A 13 5.56 0.68 21.46
C GLU A 13 5.01 -0.71 21.13
N ILE A 14 5.87 -1.67 20.77
CA ILE A 14 5.51 -3.09 20.60
C ILE A 14 4.95 -3.68 21.90
N THR A 15 5.60 -3.42 23.04
CA THR A 15 5.12 -3.91 24.35
C THR A 15 3.76 -3.31 24.69
N LYS A 16 3.54 -2.04 24.33
CA LYS A 16 2.24 -1.38 24.48
C LYS A 16 1.19 -2.03 23.57
N ILE A 17 1.45 -2.22 22.27
CA ILE A 17 0.53 -2.90 21.33
C ILE A 17 0.23 -4.35 21.76
N ILE A 18 1.24 -5.11 22.18
CA ILE A 18 1.09 -6.48 22.69
C ILE A 18 0.25 -6.49 23.98
N SER A 19 0.48 -5.55 24.90
CA SER A 19 -0.33 -5.41 26.12
C SER A 19 -1.79 -5.05 25.81
N LEU A 20 -2.01 -4.22 24.78
CA LEU A 20 -3.32 -3.79 24.29
C LEU A 20 -4.10 -4.95 23.65
N THR A 21 -3.42 -5.91 23.00
CA THR A 21 -4.07 -7.13 22.49
C THR A 21 -4.44 -8.15 23.59
N LYS A 22 -3.73 -8.15 24.73
CA LYS A 22 -4.03 -9.05 25.87
C LYS A 22 -5.27 -8.63 26.67
N GLN A 23 -5.70 -7.37 26.60
CA GLN A 23 -6.84 -6.84 27.37
C GLN A 23 -8.21 -7.07 26.71
N ILE A 24 -8.26 -7.55 25.47
CA ILE A 24 -9.51 -7.79 24.75
C ILE A 24 -9.91 -9.27 24.92
N LYS A 25 -10.44 -9.62 26.10
CA LYS A 25 -11.22 -10.86 26.28
C LYS A 25 -12.68 -10.57 25.94
N ILE A 26 -13.03 -10.74 24.68
CA ILE A 26 -14.43 -10.95 24.31
C ILE A 26 -14.66 -12.45 24.49
N ASN A 27 -15.61 -12.82 25.36
CA ASN A 27 -16.03 -14.20 25.54
C ASN A 27 -16.56 -14.74 24.19
N SER A 28 -15.72 -15.48 23.46
CA SER A 28 -16.17 -16.38 22.40
C SER A 28 -16.15 -17.82 22.96
N PRO A 29 -17.15 -18.66 22.66
CA PRO A 29 -17.11 -20.08 23.00
C PRO A 29 -15.82 -20.71 22.43
N ASP A 30 -15.31 -21.75 23.10
CA ASP A 30 -14.01 -22.41 22.88
C ASP A 30 -13.80 -23.10 21.50
N GLU A 31 -14.28 -22.52 20.40
CA GLU A 31 -14.39 -23.21 19.10
C GLU A 31 -13.36 -22.78 18.03
N TYR A 32 -12.55 -21.72 18.29
CA TYR A 32 -11.56 -21.24 17.32
C TYR A 32 -10.13 -21.74 17.62
N ILE A 33 -9.41 -22.11 16.56
CA ILE A 33 -8.03 -22.59 16.63
C ILE A 33 -7.12 -21.47 17.12
N LYS A 34 -6.34 -21.73 18.18
CA LYS A 34 -5.35 -20.79 18.71
C LYS A 34 -3.95 -21.22 18.31
N GLY A 35 -3.20 -20.32 17.68
CA GLY A 35 -1.82 -20.57 17.29
C GLY A 35 -0.88 -20.76 18.48
N GLN A 36 0.07 -21.68 18.33
CA GLN A 36 1.07 -22.06 19.33
C GLN A 36 2.50 -21.82 18.83
N CYS A 37 2.69 -21.34 17.59
CA CYS A 37 3.99 -21.01 17.05
C CYS A 37 4.52 -19.70 17.65
N MET A 38 5.38 -19.79 18.66
CA MET A 38 5.98 -18.64 19.34
C MET A 38 7.19 -18.03 18.61
N GLN A 39 7.34 -18.31 17.32
CA GLN A 39 8.43 -17.84 16.46
C GLN A 39 7.86 -17.31 15.14
N MET A 40 8.60 -16.49 14.41
CA MET A 40 8.14 -15.96 13.12
C MET A 40 7.96 -17.05 12.05
N CYS A 41 8.56 -18.23 12.24
CA CYS A 41 8.41 -19.42 11.39
C CYS A 41 8.28 -20.70 12.24
N PRO A 42 7.33 -21.62 11.92
CA PRO A 42 7.24 -22.93 12.55
C PRO A 42 8.49 -23.77 12.37
N GLN A 43 8.85 -24.54 13.40
CA GLN A 43 10.06 -25.37 13.40
C GLN A 43 10.06 -26.43 12.28
N GLU A 44 8.91 -27.03 11.99
CA GLU A 44 8.76 -28.01 10.93
C GLU A 44 9.03 -27.39 9.55
N GLU A 45 8.56 -26.16 9.33
CA GLU A 45 8.79 -25.44 8.07
C GLU A 45 10.28 -25.06 7.90
N ILE A 46 10.96 -24.65 8.99
CA ILE A 46 12.40 -24.37 8.95
C ILE A 46 13.16 -25.60 8.49
N LEU A 47 12.94 -26.74 9.15
CA LEU A 47 13.63 -28.00 8.82
C LEU A 47 13.33 -28.45 7.38
N MET A 48 12.08 -28.29 6.93
CA MET A 48 11.69 -28.60 5.56
C MET A 48 12.44 -27.72 4.56
N ARG A 49 12.48 -26.38 4.76
CA ARG A 49 13.16 -25.47 3.84
C ARG A 49 14.68 -25.64 3.83
N GLU A 50 15.28 -26.02 4.96
CA GLU A 50 16.70 -26.39 5.02
C GLU A 50 16.99 -27.67 4.22
N LYS A 51 16.15 -28.71 4.39
CA LYS A 51 16.30 -30.00 3.71
C LYS A 51 16.11 -29.86 2.19
N GLU A 52 15.04 -29.18 1.78
CA GLU A 52 14.64 -29.03 0.37
C GLU A 52 15.33 -27.84 -0.34
N ARG A 53 16.21 -27.11 0.37
CA ARG A 53 16.97 -25.94 -0.13
C ARG A 53 16.08 -24.80 -0.65
N LEU A 54 15.02 -24.51 0.09
CA LEU A 54 14.02 -23.48 -0.21
C LEU A 54 14.18 -22.22 0.66
N LEU A 55 15.37 -22.02 1.26
CA LEU A 55 15.66 -20.82 2.03
C LEU A 55 15.75 -19.60 1.10
N HIS A 56 15.14 -18.49 1.48
CA HIS A 56 15.36 -17.23 0.80
C HIS A 56 16.69 -16.59 1.25
N VAL A 57 17.36 -15.83 0.39
CA VAL A 57 18.64 -15.16 0.71
C VAL A 57 18.55 -14.25 1.95
N LEU A 58 17.38 -13.66 2.18
CA LEU A 58 17.09 -12.82 3.35
C LEU A 58 16.95 -13.61 4.66
N GLU A 59 16.80 -14.93 4.58
CA GLU A 59 16.67 -15.84 5.72
C GLU A 59 17.96 -16.62 5.99
N MET A 60 18.95 -16.49 5.11
CA MET A 60 20.25 -17.15 5.25
C MET A 60 21.20 -16.34 6.13
N VAL A 61 22.08 -17.06 6.83
CA VAL A 61 23.26 -16.45 7.46
C VAL A 61 24.11 -15.79 6.36
N PRO A 62 24.43 -14.48 6.46
CA PRO A 62 25.23 -13.79 5.46
C PRO A 62 26.56 -14.49 5.18
N GLY A 63 26.92 -14.65 3.91
CA GLY A 63 28.13 -15.34 3.48
C GLY A 63 27.95 -16.84 3.22
N THR A 64 26.81 -17.44 3.58
CA THR A 64 26.53 -18.87 3.33
C THR A 64 25.73 -19.13 2.05
N GLU A 65 25.39 -18.09 1.29
CA GLU A 65 24.46 -18.15 0.16
C GLU A 65 24.96 -19.09 -0.96
N LYS A 66 26.29 -19.12 -1.17
CA LYS A 66 26.93 -19.95 -2.20
C LYS A 66 27.34 -21.33 -1.69
N HIS A 67 27.11 -21.64 -0.41
CA HIS A 67 27.47 -22.93 0.14
C HIS A 67 26.56 -24.03 -0.43
N LYS A 68 27.09 -25.26 -0.56
CA LYS A 68 26.30 -26.44 -1.00
C LYS A 68 25.09 -26.69 -0.10
N LYS A 69 25.16 -26.27 1.16
CA LYS A 69 24.07 -26.22 2.14
C LYS A 69 24.09 -24.84 2.82
N PRO A 70 23.31 -23.85 2.35
CA PRO A 70 23.20 -22.57 3.03
C PRO A 70 22.61 -22.77 4.43
N GLN A 71 23.07 -21.98 5.39
CA GLN A 71 22.61 -22.07 6.79
C GLN A 71 21.44 -21.12 7.00
N SER A 72 20.35 -21.60 7.58
CA SER A 72 19.25 -20.73 7.97
C SER A 72 19.65 -19.90 9.20
N ASP A 73 19.36 -18.60 9.16
CA ASP A 73 19.36 -17.76 10.35
C ASP A 73 17.97 -17.85 10.96
N ARG A 74 17.83 -18.68 12.01
CA ARG A 74 16.54 -18.94 12.65
C ARG A 74 15.85 -17.68 13.16
N SER A 75 16.61 -16.63 13.50
CA SER A 75 16.07 -15.35 13.92
C SER A 75 15.44 -14.55 12.77
N LYS A 76 15.75 -14.90 11.51
CA LYS A 76 15.29 -14.24 10.29
C LYS A 76 14.27 -15.04 9.49
N MET A 77 14.06 -16.30 9.85
CA MET A 77 13.09 -17.18 9.20
C MET A 77 11.67 -16.68 9.45
N VAL A 78 10.92 -16.42 8.38
CA VAL A 78 9.51 -16.05 8.45
C VAL A 78 8.67 -17.08 7.71
N LYS A 79 7.54 -17.49 8.30
CA LYS A 79 6.61 -18.44 7.70
C LYS A 79 6.21 -18.01 6.28
N SER A 80 6.39 -18.88 5.31
CA SER A 80 6.00 -18.67 3.91
C SER A 80 4.48 -18.85 3.73
N PHE A 81 3.92 -18.28 2.66
CA PHE A 81 2.51 -18.49 2.35
C PHE A 81 2.29 -19.89 1.78
N SER A 82 1.28 -20.61 2.31
CA SER A 82 0.90 -21.93 1.80
C SER A 82 -0.46 -21.89 1.12
N ARG A 83 -0.59 -22.57 -0.02
CA ARG A 83 -1.86 -22.64 -0.78
C ARG A 83 -2.89 -23.53 -0.06
N SER A 84 -4.17 -23.28 -0.31
CA SER A 84 -5.31 -23.93 0.37
C SER A 84 -5.36 -25.46 0.22
N ALA A 85 -4.70 -26.04 -0.79
CA ALA A 85 -4.58 -27.49 -0.96
C ALA A 85 -3.88 -28.20 0.22
N ALA A 86 -3.20 -27.45 1.10
CA ALA A 86 -2.58 -27.97 2.33
C ALA A 86 -3.58 -28.20 3.50
N GLY A 87 -4.84 -27.73 3.38
CA GLY A 87 -5.99 -28.00 4.26
C GLY A 87 -5.68 -28.31 5.73
N LYS A 88 -5.55 -29.61 6.06
CA LYS A 88 -5.31 -30.10 7.43
C LYS A 88 -4.04 -29.53 8.09
N GLN A 89 -2.99 -29.26 7.32
CA GLN A 89 -1.73 -28.70 7.86
C GLN A 89 -1.88 -27.23 8.25
N LEU A 90 -2.79 -26.48 7.59
CA LEU A 90 -3.04 -25.08 7.88
C LEU A 90 -3.77 -24.86 9.21
N GLN A 91 -4.49 -25.88 9.69
CA GLN A 91 -5.25 -25.85 10.94
C GLN A 91 -4.44 -26.35 12.16
N ASN A 92 -3.21 -26.84 11.97
CA ASN A 92 -2.38 -27.29 13.08
C ASN A 92 -1.97 -26.09 13.95
N PRO A 93 -2.35 -26.03 15.25
CA PRO A 93 -1.97 -24.96 16.16
C PRO A 93 -0.47 -24.66 16.18
N LYS A 94 0.39 -25.69 16.09
CA LYS A 94 1.85 -25.55 16.11
C LYS A 94 2.40 -24.82 14.89
N ASN A 95 1.64 -24.77 13.81
CA ASN A 95 1.99 -24.09 12.56
C ASN A 95 1.39 -22.68 12.45
N LEU A 96 0.56 -22.27 13.41
CA LEU A 96 -0.10 -20.95 13.42
C LEU A 96 0.56 -20.03 14.45
N ARG A 97 0.90 -18.81 14.02
CA ARG A 97 1.47 -17.79 14.91
C ARG A 97 0.35 -17.05 15.65
N PRO A 98 0.37 -16.96 16.99
CA PRO A 98 -0.62 -16.18 17.72
C PRO A 98 -0.49 -14.67 17.44
N PRO A 99 -1.51 -13.84 17.78
CA PRO A 99 -1.54 -12.41 17.44
C PRO A 99 -0.28 -11.63 17.79
N SER A 100 0.32 -11.87 18.97
CA SER A 100 1.54 -11.18 19.40
C SER A 100 2.71 -11.45 18.46
N VAL A 101 2.84 -12.68 17.97
CA VAL A 101 3.92 -13.09 17.06
C VAL A 101 3.66 -12.59 15.64
N LEU A 102 2.39 -12.51 15.22
CA LEU A 102 2.04 -11.89 13.92
C LEU A 102 2.42 -10.42 13.87
N LEU A 103 2.16 -9.68 14.96
CA LEU A 103 2.56 -8.27 15.07
C LEU A 103 4.07 -8.11 15.12
N GLU A 104 4.77 -8.93 15.93
CA GLU A 104 6.23 -8.96 15.94
C GLU A 104 6.82 -9.26 14.56
N THR A 105 6.21 -10.20 13.83
CA THR A 105 6.61 -10.53 12.46
C THR A 105 6.44 -9.32 11.54
N ILE A 106 5.32 -8.58 11.60
CA ILE A 106 5.10 -7.37 10.80
C ILE A 106 6.17 -6.31 11.10
N HIS A 107 6.47 -6.08 12.37
CA HIS A 107 7.52 -5.14 12.76
C HIS A 107 8.88 -5.57 12.21
N TYR A 108 9.28 -6.84 12.36
CA TYR A 108 10.51 -7.35 11.77
C TYR A 108 10.55 -7.16 10.24
N LEU A 109 9.46 -7.47 9.54
CA LEU A 109 9.38 -7.32 8.09
C LEU A 109 9.57 -5.85 7.66
N PHE A 110 9.03 -4.87 8.38
CA PHE A 110 9.13 -3.47 7.99
C PHE A 110 10.30 -2.69 8.60
N ASP A 111 10.79 -3.06 9.78
CA ASP A 111 11.96 -2.43 10.41
C ASP A 111 13.28 -3.00 9.90
N GLU A 112 13.34 -4.30 9.55
CA GLU A 112 14.59 -4.98 9.17
C GLU A 112 14.60 -5.36 7.69
N ILE A 113 13.56 -6.03 7.18
CA ILE A 113 13.56 -6.56 5.81
C ILE A 113 13.33 -5.46 4.77
N LEU A 114 12.37 -4.57 4.98
CA LEU A 114 12.07 -3.49 4.05
C LEU A 114 13.26 -2.54 3.82
N LEU A 115 14.06 -2.32 4.86
CA LEU A 115 15.24 -1.44 4.82
C LEU A 115 16.51 -2.17 4.32
N ASN A 116 16.39 -3.45 4.00
CA ASN A 116 17.50 -4.28 3.57
C ASN A 116 18.03 -3.87 2.19
N LYS A 117 19.36 -3.78 2.06
CA LYS A 117 20.06 -3.42 0.81
C LYS A 117 20.86 -4.57 0.18
N ARG A 118 20.74 -5.79 0.70
CA ARG A 118 21.46 -6.98 0.21
C ARG A 118 20.92 -7.49 -1.13
N VAL A 119 19.68 -7.18 -1.44
CA VAL A 119 19.00 -7.58 -2.67
C VAL A 119 18.30 -6.39 -3.33
N PRO A 120 18.03 -6.44 -4.64
CA PRO A 120 17.18 -5.46 -5.31
C PRO A 120 15.80 -5.35 -4.65
N TRP A 121 15.18 -4.17 -4.74
CA TRP A 121 13.94 -3.91 -4.01
C TRP A 121 12.76 -4.78 -4.47
N HIS A 122 12.68 -5.14 -5.76
CA HIS A 122 11.66 -6.09 -6.25
C HIS A 122 11.78 -7.48 -5.59
N VAL A 123 13.01 -7.95 -5.29
CA VAL A 123 13.22 -9.21 -4.55
C VAL A 123 12.77 -9.07 -3.09
N THR A 124 13.04 -7.92 -2.47
CA THR A 124 12.51 -7.60 -1.13
C THR A 124 10.98 -7.56 -1.15
N TYR A 125 10.37 -6.96 -2.17
CA TYR A 125 8.93 -6.90 -2.37
C TYR A 125 8.31 -8.31 -2.48
N ASP A 126 8.88 -9.19 -3.30
CA ASP A 126 8.38 -10.56 -3.46
C ASP A 126 8.41 -11.34 -2.15
N PHE A 127 9.50 -11.20 -1.40
CA PHE A 127 9.62 -11.78 -0.06
C PHE A 127 8.56 -11.22 0.89
N LEU A 128 8.43 -9.90 1.00
CA LEU A 128 7.45 -9.24 1.86
C LEU A 128 6.02 -9.65 1.48
N MET A 129 5.67 -9.61 0.19
CA MET A 129 4.37 -10.01 -0.31
C MET A 129 4.01 -11.44 0.12
N ASP A 130 4.92 -12.40 -0.06
CA ASP A 130 4.69 -13.79 0.38
C ASP A 130 4.50 -13.89 1.90
N ARG A 131 5.41 -13.31 2.69
CA ARG A 131 5.36 -13.42 4.15
C ARG A 131 4.15 -12.69 4.75
N LEU A 132 3.74 -11.56 4.19
CA LEU A 132 2.53 -10.84 4.59
C LEU A 132 1.26 -11.61 4.23
N ARG A 133 1.23 -12.35 3.12
CA ARG A 133 0.13 -13.27 2.81
C ARG A 133 0.05 -14.40 3.83
N SER A 134 1.19 -14.93 4.28
CA SER A 134 1.25 -15.91 5.37
C SER A 134 0.71 -15.34 6.69
N VAL A 135 1.06 -14.09 7.02
CA VAL A 135 0.53 -13.37 8.20
C VAL A 135 -0.99 -13.22 8.12
N ARG A 136 -1.51 -12.77 6.97
CA ARG A 136 -2.97 -12.65 6.73
C ARG A 136 -3.65 -14.02 6.81
N GLN A 137 -3.02 -15.09 6.31
CA GLN A 137 -3.56 -16.44 6.38
C GLN A 137 -3.70 -16.91 7.83
N ASP A 138 -2.67 -16.74 8.66
CA ASP A 138 -2.73 -17.08 10.09
C ASP A 138 -3.82 -16.27 10.82
N MET A 139 -3.97 -14.98 10.48
CA MET A 139 -5.03 -14.12 11.02
C MET A 139 -6.43 -14.65 10.69
N ILE A 140 -6.66 -15.08 9.45
CA ILE A 140 -7.96 -15.60 8.99
C ILE A 140 -8.26 -16.96 9.62
N VAL A 141 -7.30 -17.89 9.62
CA VAL A 141 -7.50 -19.25 10.16
C VAL A 141 -7.84 -19.24 11.65
N GLN A 142 -7.23 -18.33 12.41
CA GLN A 142 -7.49 -18.18 13.84
C GLN A 142 -8.71 -17.32 14.17
N ASN A 143 -9.38 -16.75 13.15
CA ASN A 143 -10.50 -15.82 13.31
C ASN A 143 -10.21 -14.72 14.35
N LEU A 144 -9.10 -13.98 14.14
CA LEU A 144 -8.65 -12.99 15.12
C LEU A 144 -9.68 -11.88 15.36
N SER A 145 -9.62 -11.28 16.56
CA SER A 145 -10.49 -10.17 16.92
C SER A 145 -10.36 -8.99 15.95
N VAL A 146 -11.41 -8.18 15.87
CA VAL A 146 -11.47 -6.99 15.01
C VAL A 146 -10.26 -6.08 15.25
N ALA A 147 -9.98 -5.74 16.51
CA ALA A 147 -8.86 -4.86 16.87
C ALA A 147 -7.50 -5.43 16.44
N ALA A 148 -7.24 -6.72 16.69
CA ALA A 148 -5.97 -7.35 16.28
C ALA A 148 -5.83 -7.38 14.75
N SER A 149 -6.93 -7.68 14.04
CA SER A 149 -6.96 -7.71 12.58
C SER A 149 -6.71 -6.33 11.96
N ILE A 150 -7.25 -5.26 12.54
CA ILE A 150 -6.97 -3.88 12.11
C ILE A 150 -5.48 -3.57 12.29
N CYS A 151 -4.90 -3.82 13.47
CA CYS A 151 -3.48 -3.58 13.72
C CYS A 151 -2.55 -4.31 12.73
N ILE A 152 -2.95 -5.51 12.29
CA ILE A 152 -2.22 -6.29 11.29
C ILE A 152 -2.39 -5.70 9.88
N LEU A 153 -3.61 -5.33 9.49
CA LEU A 153 -3.90 -4.93 8.12
C LEU A 153 -3.48 -3.51 7.77
N GLN A 154 -3.48 -2.58 8.72
CA GLN A 154 -3.07 -1.19 8.47
C GLN A 154 -1.68 -1.07 7.83
N PRO A 155 -0.60 -1.61 8.43
CA PRO A 155 0.73 -1.51 7.85
C PRO A 155 0.87 -2.32 6.55
N ILE A 156 0.11 -3.41 6.40
CA ILE A 156 0.07 -4.18 5.16
C ILE A 156 -0.51 -3.35 4.01
N VAL A 157 -1.60 -2.64 4.25
CA VAL A 157 -2.23 -1.76 3.26
C VAL A 157 -1.28 -0.62 2.88
N ARG A 158 -0.62 0.01 3.86
CA ARG A 158 0.37 1.06 3.58
C ARG A 158 1.56 0.54 2.78
N PHE A 159 2.05 -0.67 3.09
CA PHE A 159 3.11 -1.31 2.31
C PHE A 159 2.72 -1.49 0.84
N TYR A 160 1.54 -2.06 0.54
CA TYR A 160 1.14 -2.25 -0.86
C TYR A 160 0.86 -0.92 -1.59
N ALA A 161 0.38 0.11 -0.87
CA ALA A 161 0.23 1.46 -1.39
C ALA A 161 1.59 2.09 -1.72
N TYR A 162 2.57 1.93 -0.83
CA TYR A 162 3.95 2.39 -1.06
C TYR A 162 4.62 1.64 -2.22
N ALA A 163 4.47 0.31 -2.25
CA ALA A 163 5.02 -0.54 -3.31
C ALA A 163 4.49 -0.19 -4.70
N ALA A 164 3.20 0.19 -4.79
CA ALA A 164 2.60 0.66 -6.04
C ALA A 164 3.37 1.82 -6.66
N TYR A 165 3.83 2.75 -5.84
CA TYR A 165 4.67 3.86 -6.30
C TYR A 165 6.13 3.44 -6.45
N ARG A 166 6.71 2.79 -5.45
CA ARG A 166 8.14 2.45 -5.42
C ARG A 166 8.59 1.59 -6.60
N LEU A 167 7.74 0.70 -7.09
CA LEU A 167 8.02 -0.19 -8.23
C LEU A 167 7.32 0.23 -9.53
N CYS A 168 6.74 1.44 -9.63
CA CYS A 168 5.95 1.80 -10.81
C CYS A 168 6.74 1.85 -12.13
N GLU A 169 8.07 2.01 -12.04
CA GLU A 169 9.00 1.98 -13.18
C GLU A 169 9.70 0.63 -13.38
N GLU A 170 9.45 -0.36 -12.52
CA GLU A 170 10.10 -1.66 -12.65
C GLU A 170 9.50 -2.50 -13.79
N PRO A 171 10.34 -3.29 -14.50
CA PRO A 171 9.86 -4.15 -15.57
C PRO A 171 8.83 -5.16 -15.08
N LEU A 172 7.86 -5.52 -15.94
CA LEU A 172 6.80 -6.49 -15.62
C LEU A 172 7.30 -7.87 -15.17
N VAL A 173 8.53 -8.25 -15.58
CA VAL A 173 9.16 -9.50 -15.13
C VAL A 173 9.58 -9.46 -13.66
N ASN A 174 9.85 -8.27 -13.12
CA ASN A 174 10.25 -8.05 -11.73
C ASN A 174 9.05 -7.67 -10.85
N TYR A 175 8.05 -6.99 -11.42
CA TYR A 175 6.91 -6.48 -10.67
C TYR A 175 5.65 -6.46 -11.53
N ASP A 176 4.59 -7.10 -11.05
CA ASP A 176 3.26 -7.02 -11.65
C ASP A 176 2.37 -6.04 -10.85
N PRO A 177 2.09 -4.84 -11.40
CA PRO A 177 1.27 -3.84 -10.72
C PRO A 177 -0.15 -4.33 -10.43
N HIS A 178 -0.70 -5.23 -11.26
CA HIS A 178 -2.05 -5.75 -11.10
C HIS A 178 -2.14 -6.71 -9.90
N ILE A 179 -1.12 -7.55 -9.69
CA ILE A 179 -1.04 -8.42 -8.51
C ILE A 179 -0.95 -7.57 -7.23
N ASN A 180 -0.10 -6.54 -7.24
CA ASN A 180 0.02 -5.61 -6.11
C ASN A 180 -1.31 -4.89 -5.82
N GLU A 181 -1.95 -4.33 -6.86
CA GLU A 181 -3.23 -3.64 -6.73
C GLU A 181 -4.33 -4.57 -6.20
N THR A 182 -4.35 -5.83 -6.63
CA THR A 182 -5.28 -6.85 -6.13
C THR A 182 -5.10 -7.05 -4.63
N HIS A 183 -3.86 -7.26 -4.16
CA HIS A 183 -3.59 -7.43 -2.74
C HIS A 183 -3.83 -6.17 -1.91
N LEU A 184 -3.57 -4.99 -2.48
CA LEU A 184 -3.92 -3.71 -1.88
C LEU A 184 -5.44 -3.59 -1.69
N GLN A 185 -6.21 -3.81 -2.75
CA GLN A 185 -7.68 -3.72 -2.76
C GLN A 185 -8.32 -4.72 -1.80
N GLU A 186 -7.88 -5.99 -1.81
CA GLU A 186 -8.38 -7.01 -0.89
C GLU A 186 -8.13 -6.65 0.57
N SER A 187 -6.89 -6.25 0.90
CA SER A 187 -6.50 -5.90 2.27
C SER A 187 -7.25 -4.65 2.74
N LEU A 188 -7.36 -3.62 1.87
CA LEU A 188 -8.05 -2.38 2.16
C LEU A 188 -9.55 -2.60 2.35
N LYS A 189 -10.22 -3.33 1.45
CA LYS A 189 -11.65 -3.66 1.60
C LYS A 189 -11.91 -4.44 2.88
N ARG A 190 -11.06 -5.42 3.22
CA ARG A 190 -11.20 -6.15 4.50
C ARG A 190 -11.04 -5.22 5.69
N LEU A 191 -10.05 -4.33 5.67
CA LEU A 191 -9.84 -3.33 6.71
C LEU A 191 -11.06 -2.40 6.89
N LEU A 192 -11.66 -1.94 5.79
CA LEU A 192 -12.88 -1.14 5.81
C LEU A 192 -14.07 -1.90 6.40
N CYS A 193 -14.25 -3.17 6.05
CA CYS A 193 -15.28 -4.01 6.67
C CYS A 193 -15.07 -4.17 8.18
N LEU A 194 -13.81 -4.30 8.63
CA LEU A 194 -13.50 -4.39 10.06
C LEU A 194 -13.81 -3.08 10.80
N TYR A 195 -13.60 -1.92 10.16
CA TYR A 195 -14.04 -0.65 10.74
C TYR A 195 -15.57 -0.57 10.86
N ASP A 196 -16.30 -0.98 9.82
CA ASP A 196 -17.76 -0.97 9.84
C ASP A 196 -18.31 -1.97 10.89
N GLU A 197 -17.63 -3.12 11.07
CA GLU A 197 -17.93 -4.09 12.13
C GLU A 197 -17.66 -3.49 13.51
N CYS A 198 -16.56 -2.76 13.68
CA CYS A 198 -16.23 -2.07 14.92
C CYS A 198 -17.33 -1.06 15.32
N ASP A 199 -17.84 -0.28 14.35
CA ASP A 199 -18.96 0.67 14.59
C ASP A 199 -20.22 -0.05 15.10
N ARG A 200 -20.53 -1.23 14.55
CA ARG A 200 -21.68 -2.05 14.99
C ARG A 200 -21.49 -2.59 16.40
N LEU A 201 -20.29 -3.07 16.73
CA LEU A 201 -19.99 -3.58 18.08
C LEU A 201 -20.10 -2.50 19.14
N PHE A 202 -19.74 -1.25 18.82
CA PHE A 202 -19.96 -0.11 19.70
C PHE A 202 -21.44 0.26 19.85
N SER A 203 -22.18 0.28 18.74
CA SER A 203 -23.61 0.62 18.75
C SER A 203 -24.44 -0.38 19.56
N ASN A 204 -23.98 -1.64 19.62
CA ASN A 204 -24.62 -2.71 20.38
C ASN A 204 -24.09 -2.84 21.83
N GLU A 205 -23.26 -1.91 22.30
CA GLU A 205 -22.65 -1.91 23.65
C GLU A 205 -21.86 -3.19 24.00
N ILE A 206 -21.46 -3.98 22.98
CA ILE A 206 -20.69 -5.22 23.16
C ILE A 206 -19.26 -4.91 23.60
N ILE A 207 -18.74 -3.76 23.19
CA ILE A 207 -17.40 -3.27 23.55
C ILE A 207 -17.54 -1.85 24.11
N SER A 208 -16.87 -1.58 25.23
CA SER A 208 -16.84 -0.23 25.79
C SER A 208 -16.04 0.73 24.90
N GLN A 209 -16.60 1.92 24.68
CA GLN A 209 -16.00 3.00 23.89
C GLN A 209 -14.67 3.48 24.47
N ASP A 210 -14.37 3.15 25.72
CA ASP A 210 -13.15 3.53 26.45
C ASP A 210 -11.97 2.58 26.29
N SER A 211 -12.07 1.56 25.43
CA SER A 211 -10.88 0.83 25.00
C SER A 211 -9.94 1.79 24.25
N TYR A 212 -8.87 2.23 24.92
CA TYR A 212 -7.81 3.10 24.36
C TYR A 212 -7.28 2.57 23.02
N CYS A 213 -7.25 1.24 22.86
CA CYS A 213 -6.89 0.56 21.63
C CYS A 213 -7.75 1.05 20.45
N ILE A 214 -9.07 1.10 20.62
CA ILE A 214 -9.98 1.36 19.51
C ILE A 214 -10.04 2.86 19.19
N LYS A 215 -9.94 3.75 20.17
CA LYS A 215 -9.79 5.20 19.92
C LYS A 215 -8.56 5.51 19.06
N ARG A 216 -7.43 4.81 19.27
CA ARG A 216 -6.24 4.93 18.42
C ARG A 216 -6.50 4.44 16.99
N LEU A 217 -7.23 3.34 16.83
CA LEU A 217 -7.59 2.80 15.51
C LEU A 217 -8.61 3.67 14.76
N GLU A 218 -9.51 4.37 15.47
CA GLU A 218 -10.42 5.35 14.86
C GLU A 218 -9.67 6.53 14.24
N ASN A 219 -8.60 7.01 14.88
CA ASN A 219 -7.84 8.17 14.39
C ASN A 219 -7.14 7.91 13.06
N THR A 220 -6.88 6.64 12.74
CA THR A 220 -6.21 6.21 11.50
C THR A 220 -7.21 5.85 10.39
N ARG A 221 -8.49 5.57 10.72
CA ARG A 221 -9.53 5.25 9.71
C ARG A 221 -9.66 6.28 8.58
N PRO A 222 -9.65 7.61 8.82
CA PRO A 222 -9.75 8.61 7.74
C PRO A 222 -8.72 8.42 6.61
N GLU A 223 -7.51 7.97 6.95
CA GLU A 223 -6.46 7.66 5.98
C GLU A 223 -6.89 6.57 5.01
N PHE A 224 -7.44 5.46 5.53
CA PHE A 224 -7.84 4.31 4.73
C PHE A 224 -9.14 4.56 3.95
N GLU A 225 -10.07 5.35 4.49
CA GLU A 225 -11.26 5.79 3.73
C GLU A 225 -10.85 6.70 2.56
N ALA A 226 -9.91 7.62 2.79
CA ALA A 226 -9.35 8.47 1.74
C ALA A 226 -8.57 7.65 0.70
N LEU A 227 -7.75 6.70 1.14
CA LEU A 227 -7.03 5.78 0.26
C LEU A 227 -8.00 4.99 -0.62
N TYR A 228 -9.13 4.50 -0.09
CA TYR A 228 -10.10 3.76 -0.88
C TYR A 228 -10.76 4.61 -1.97
N LEU A 229 -11.10 5.86 -1.67
CA LEU A 229 -11.60 6.82 -2.64
C LEU A 229 -10.56 7.09 -3.75
N ILE A 230 -9.32 7.35 -3.35
CA ILE A 230 -8.20 7.64 -4.25
C ILE A 230 -7.84 6.44 -5.12
N LEU A 231 -7.81 5.24 -4.54
CA LEU A 231 -7.48 4.03 -5.27
C LEU A 231 -8.52 3.72 -6.35
N ASN A 232 -9.78 4.12 -6.11
CA ASN A 232 -10.92 3.83 -6.98
C ASN A 232 -11.50 5.10 -7.64
N LEU A 233 -10.66 6.06 -8.06
CA LEU A 233 -11.14 7.26 -8.76
C LEU A 233 -12.00 6.89 -9.98
N GLY A 234 -13.15 7.56 -10.11
CA GLY A 234 -14.15 7.26 -11.12
C GLY A 234 -15.15 6.15 -10.76
N SER A 235 -14.96 5.44 -9.64
CA SER A 235 -15.91 4.46 -9.14
C SER A 235 -17.06 5.11 -8.38
N THR A 236 -18.28 4.96 -8.87
CA THR A 236 -19.49 5.40 -8.18
C THR A 236 -19.64 4.70 -6.82
N THR A 237 -19.29 3.41 -6.73
CA THR A 237 -19.36 2.65 -5.47
C THR A 237 -18.41 3.23 -4.41
N ALA A 238 -17.19 3.59 -4.80
CA ALA A 238 -16.23 4.19 -3.88
C ALA A 238 -16.70 5.57 -3.40
N LEU A 239 -17.13 6.42 -4.34
CA LEU A 239 -17.66 7.74 -4.02
C LEU A 239 -18.88 7.67 -3.10
N MET A 240 -19.82 6.75 -3.37
CA MET A 240 -20.98 6.54 -2.52
C MET A 240 -20.60 6.09 -1.11
N ARG A 241 -19.60 5.20 -0.95
CA ARG A 241 -19.08 4.86 0.38
C ARG A 241 -18.65 6.12 1.13
N GLY A 242 -17.81 6.96 0.51
CA GLY A 242 -17.33 8.21 1.13
C GLY A 242 -18.46 9.16 1.53
N LEU A 243 -19.50 9.28 0.71
CA LEU A 243 -20.67 10.12 0.98
C LEU A 243 -21.58 9.55 2.07
N SER A 244 -21.64 8.22 2.21
CA SER A 244 -22.42 7.50 3.21
C SER A 244 -21.71 7.31 4.55
N LEU A 245 -20.47 7.76 4.70
CA LEU A 245 -19.75 7.70 5.97
C LEU A 245 -20.45 8.50 7.09
N PRO A 246 -20.30 8.10 8.36
CA PRO A 246 -20.73 8.88 9.51
C PRO A 246 -20.24 10.33 9.46
N VAL A 247 -21.05 11.27 9.97
CA VAL A 247 -20.79 12.72 9.86
C VAL A 247 -19.41 13.11 10.38
N LYS A 248 -18.93 12.48 11.46
CA LYS A 248 -17.58 12.70 12.02
C LYS A 248 -16.47 12.42 10.99
N LEU A 249 -16.56 11.30 10.26
CA LEU A 249 -15.58 10.93 9.24
C LEU A 249 -15.75 11.74 7.96
N ARG A 250 -16.99 11.99 7.54
CA ARG A 250 -17.27 12.81 6.35
C ARG A 250 -16.84 14.27 6.51
N LYS A 251 -16.78 14.79 7.74
CA LYS A 251 -16.23 16.11 8.06
C LYS A 251 -14.71 16.11 8.28
N ASN A 252 -14.06 14.95 8.28
CA ASN A 252 -12.60 14.90 8.39
C ASN A 252 -11.96 15.51 7.13
N GLY A 253 -10.99 16.41 7.32
CA GLY A 253 -10.38 17.16 6.22
C GLY A 253 -9.74 16.28 5.14
N LEU A 254 -9.14 15.14 5.52
CA LEU A 254 -8.53 14.21 4.57
C LEU A 254 -9.59 13.50 3.71
N VAL A 255 -10.67 13.04 4.34
CA VAL A 255 -11.80 12.39 3.65
C VAL A 255 -12.51 13.39 2.72
N GLN A 256 -12.72 14.63 3.17
CA GLN A 256 -13.31 15.68 2.33
C GLN A 256 -12.45 15.98 1.10
N LYS A 257 -11.13 16.08 1.27
CA LYS A 257 -10.19 16.22 0.14
C LYS A 257 -10.33 15.03 -0.82
N ALA A 258 -10.36 13.80 -0.34
CA ALA A 258 -10.48 12.61 -1.19
C ALA A 258 -11.84 12.53 -1.94
N ILE A 259 -12.94 12.95 -1.30
CA ILE A 259 -14.24 13.10 -1.94
C ILE A 259 -14.19 14.19 -3.03
N SER A 260 -13.58 15.36 -2.75
CA SER A 260 -13.39 16.44 -3.74
C SER A 260 -12.58 15.98 -4.94
N LEU A 261 -11.50 15.23 -4.70
CA LEU A 261 -10.65 14.67 -5.76
C LEU A 261 -11.45 13.72 -6.65
N SER A 262 -12.22 12.82 -6.02
CA SER A 262 -13.11 11.88 -6.71
C SER A 262 -14.18 12.60 -7.54
N MET A 263 -14.80 13.64 -7.00
CA MET A 263 -15.77 14.47 -7.72
C MET A 263 -15.13 15.22 -8.89
N SER A 264 -13.94 15.77 -8.71
CA SER A 264 -13.18 16.46 -9.76
C SER A 264 -12.82 15.49 -10.91
N TYR A 265 -12.42 14.27 -10.57
CA TYR A 265 -12.16 13.22 -11.55
C TYR A 265 -13.42 12.86 -12.34
N CYS A 266 -14.56 12.62 -11.65
CA CYS A 266 -15.83 12.31 -12.31
C CYS A 266 -16.34 13.44 -13.23
N LYS A 267 -15.98 14.69 -12.94
CA LYS A 267 -16.29 15.86 -13.77
C LYS A 267 -15.29 16.10 -14.90
N ASN A 268 -14.30 15.21 -15.09
CA ASN A 268 -13.16 15.39 -16.00
C ASN A 268 -12.36 16.68 -15.75
N ASN A 269 -12.39 17.22 -14.53
CA ASN A 269 -11.60 18.39 -14.16
C ASN A 269 -10.19 17.96 -13.73
N PHE A 270 -9.42 17.46 -14.69
CA PHE A 270 -8.09 16.89 -14.44
C PHE A 270 -7.06 17.91 -13.96
N VAL A 271 -7.22 19.18 -14.33
CA VAL A 271 -6.42 20.29 -13.78
C VAL A 271 -6.64 20.40 -12.28
N ARG A 272 -7.91 20.37 -11.83
CA ARG A 272 -8.22 20.41 -10.40
C ARG A 272 -7.71 19.16 -9.67
N VAL A 273 -7.82 17.98 -10.29
CA VAL A 273 -7.24 16.75 -9.74
C VAL A 273 -5.73 16.92 -9.51
N CYS A 274 -4.99 17.35 -10.53
CA CYS A 274 -3.54 17.57 -10.43
C CYS A 274 -3.17 18.64 -9.39
N TYR A 275 -3.98 19.70 -9.28
CA TYR A 275 -3.79 20.72 -8.25
C TYR A 275 -4.00 20.20 -6.82
N GLU A 276 -4.93 19.24 -6.62
CA GLU A 276 -5.23 18.69 -5.30
C GLU A 276 -4.20 17.63 -4.85
N ILE A 277 -3.52 16.95 -5.76
CA ILE A 277 -2.54 15.87 -5.45
C ILE A 277 -1.49 16.32 -4.40
N PRO A 278 -0.75 17.44 -4.56
CA PRO A 278 0.29 17.84 -3.60
C PRO A 278 -0.23 18.19 -2.20
N THR A 279 -1.55 18.21 -1.98
CA THR A 279 -2.16 18.53 -0.68
C THR A 279 -2.41 17.30 0.19
N PHE A 280 -2.15 16.09 -0.32
CA PHE A 280 -2.26 14.82 0.39
C PHE A 280 -0.92 14.39 1.01
N SER A 281 -0.96 13.40 1.90
CA SER A 281 0.28 12.77 2.40
C SER A 281 1.05 12.11 1.25
N VAL A 282 2.37 12.06 1.36
CA VAL A 282 3.27 11.50 0.33
C VAL A 282 2.85 10.10 -0.13
N LEU A 283 2.32 9.26 0.78
CA LEU A 283 1.81 7.93 0.44
C LEU A 283 0.62 8.00 -0.54
N LEU A 284 -0.35 8.86 -0.26
CA LEU A 284 -1.54 9.04 -1.11
C LEU A 284 -1.18 9.73 -2.42
N GLN A 285 -0.22 10.66 -2.41
CA GLN A 285 0.33 11.25 -3.63
C GLN A 285 0.93 10.17 -4.53
N GLY A 286 1.77 9.29 -3.96
CA GLY A 286 2.39 8.18 -4.66
C GLY A 286 1.37 7.24 -5.30
N VAL A 287 0.28 6.91 -4.59
CA VAL A 287 -0.80 6.07 -5.14
C VAL A 287 -1.46 6.73 -6.35
N VAL A 288 -1.79 8.03 -6.29
CA VAL A 288 -2.38 8.73 -7.44
C VAL A 288 -1.40 8.76 -8.62
N ALA A 289 -0.12 9.07 -8.36
CA ALA A 289 0.92 9.13 -9.38
C ALA A 289 1.13 7.78 -10.07
N ALA A 290 1.19 6.70 -9.29
CA ALA A 290 1.39 5.34 -9.79
C ALA A 290 0.21 4.85 -10.64
N ILE A 291 -1.02 5.03 -10.15
CA ILE A 291 -2.20 4.32 -10.69
C ILE A 291 -2.98 5.19 -11.69
N HIS A 292 -3.17 6.47 -11.37
CA HIS A 292 -4.15 7.32 -12.05
C HIS A 292 -3.52 8.38 -12.94
N LEU A 293 -2.35 8.92 -12.58
CA LEU A 293 -1.77 10.08 -13.27
C LEU A 293 -1.53 9.84 -14.78
N PRO A 294 -1.07 8.66 -15.24
CA PRO A 294 -0.93 8.42 -16.69
C PRO A 294 -2.26 8.49 -17.44
N GLU A 295 -3.34 7.97 -16.86
CA GLU A 295 -4.68 8.05 -17.47
C GLU A 295 -5.25 9.47 -17.39
N ILE A 296 -4.99 10.18 -16.29
CA ILE A 296 -5.36 11.60 -16.12
C ILE A 296 -4.69 12.45 -17.21
N ARG A 297 -3.38 12.26 -17.43
CA ARG A 297 -2.61 12.95 -18.49
C ARG A 297 -3.19 12.67 -19.86
N ARG A 298 -3.42 11.41 -20.21
CA ARG A 298 -4.04 11.00 -21.48
C ARG A 298 -5.41 11.66 -21.69
N LYS A 299 -6.32 11.55 -20.71
CA LYS A 299 -7.67 12.13 -20.80
C LYS A 299 -7.63 13.67 -20.88
N ALA A 300 -6.75 14.31 -20.11
CA ALA A 300 -6.57 15.76 -20.16
C ALA A 300 -6.09 16.22 -21.55
N LEU A 301 -5.06 15.56 -22.11
CA LEU A 301 -4.56 15.87 -23.45
C LEU A 301 -5.63 15.66 -24.52
N ASN A 302 -6.44 14.61 -24.42
CA ASN A 302 -7.55 14.38 -25.33
C ASN A 302 -8.58 15.53 -25.28
N ILE A 303 -9.03 15.91 -24.07
CA ILE A 303 -9.95 17.04 -23.88
C ILE A 303 -9.35 18.33 -24.44
N MET A 304 -8.08 18.58 -24.16
CA MET A 304 -7.37 19.77 -24.65
C MET A 304 -7.22 19.77 -26.17
N SER A 305 -7.05 18.61 -26.82
CA SER A 305 -6.97 18.48 -28.29
C SER A 305 -8.22 19.00 -29.00
N VAL A 306 -9.39 18.84 -28.35
CA VAL A 306 -10.68 19.33 -28.85
C VAL A 306 -10.90 20.78 -28.44
N ALA A 307 -10.68 21.11 -27.16
CA ALA A 307 -11.00 22.42 -26.61
C ALA A 307 -10.08 23.55 -27.11
N TYR A 308 -8.80 23.25 -27.32
CA TYR A 308 -7.80 24.20 -27.82
C TYR A 308 -7.50 24.03 -29.31
N HIS A 309 -8.38 23.36 -30.06
CA HIS A 309 -8.19 23.16 -31.50
C HIS A 309 -8.05 24.49 -32.25
N CYS A 310 -6.85 24.78 -32.75
CA CYS A 310 -6.60 25.96 -33.58
C CYS A 310 -5.32 25.77 -34.41
N LYS A 311 -5.42 25.90 -35.74
CA LYS A 311 -4.28 25.71 -36.66
C LYS A 311 -3.18 26.76 -36.49
N ASN A 312 -3.54 27.96 -36.01
CA ASN A 312 -2.62 29.10 -35.91
C ASN A 312 -2.22 29.42 -34.47
N SER A 313 -2.63 28.59 -33.51
CA SER A 313 -2.30 28.78 -32.09
C SER A 313 -1.42 27.64 -31.61
N ALA A 314 -0.62 27.94 -30.59
CA ALA A 314 0.26 27.00 -29.94
C ALA A 314 0.09 27.15 -28.43
N TYR A 315 0.03 26.03 -27.72
CA TYR A 315 -0.12 26.01 -26.27
C TYR A 315 1.25 25.84 -25.61
N PRO A 316 1.64 26.69 -24.64
CA PRO A 316 2.96 26.60 -24.02
C PRO A 316 3.17 25.29 -23.23
N LEU A 317 4.21 24.53 -23.56
CA LEU A 317 4.54 23.28 -22.89
C LEU A 317 4.88 23.48 -21.41
N LEU A 318 5.43 24.64 -21.05
CA LEU A 318 5.71 24.98 -19.65
C LEU A 318 4.44 25.06 -18.79
N VAL A 319 3.33 25.51 -19.36
CA VAL A 319 2.04 25.55 -18.66
C VAL A 319 1.51 24.13 -18.51
N LEU A 320 1.58 23.32 -19.58
CA LEU A 320 1.14 21.93 -19.58
C LEU A 320 1.91 21.08 -18.56
N LYS A 321 3.24 21.26 -18.49
CA LYS A 321 4.12 20.64 -17.50
C LYS A 321 3.60 20.87 -16.08
N LYS A 322 3.30 22.12 -15.74
CA LYS A 322 2.81 22.50 -14.41
C LYS A 322 1.40 21.96 -14.14
N LEU A 323 0.50 22.06 -15.12
CA LEU A 323 -0.89 21.63 -14.97
C LEU A 323 -1.03 20.12 -14.78
N LEU A 324 -0.16 19.32 -15.40
CA LEU A 324 -0.25 17.85 -15.42
C LEU A 324 0.91 17.15 -14.68
N LEU A 325 1.63 17.92 -13.84
CA LEU A 325 2.67 17.42 -12.94
C LEU A 325 3.78 16.61 -13.64
N TYR A 326 4.23 17.04 -14.82
CA TYR A 326 5.40 16.42 -15.48
C TYR A 326 6.70 16.86 -14.80
N ASN A 327 7.72 15.99 -14.79
CA ASN A 327 9.01 16.32 -14.19
C ASN A 327 9.77 17.35 -15.03
N ASP A 328 9.72 17.20 -16.35
CA ASP A 328 10.38 18.08 -17.31
C ASP A 328 9.63 18.17 -18.65
N LEU A 329 10.11 19.03 -19.54
CA LEU A 329 9.47 19.28 -20.83
C LEU A 329 9.65 18.13 -21.82
N ASN A 330 10.67 17.29 -21.66
CA ASN A 330 10.91 16.18 -22.58
C ASN A 330 9.86 15.08 -22.38
N GLU A 331 9.45 14.83 -21.12
CA GLU A 331 8.33 13.93 -20.83
C GLU A 331 7.04 14.43 -21.49
N VAL A 332 6.74 15.73 -21.40
CA VAL A 332 5.55 16.31 -22.03
C VAL A 332 5.58 16.10 -23.55
N VAL A 333 6.72 16.38 -24.19
CA VAL A 333 6.91 16.20 -25.64
C VAL A 333 6.78 14.72 -26.02
N SER A 334 7.35 13.82 -25.24
CA SER A 334 7.25 12.37 -25.46
C SER A 334 5.80 11.90 -25.43
N ASP A 335 5.04 12.28 -24.39
CA ASP A 335 3.62 11.93 -24.27
C ASP A 335 2.79 12.56 -25.39
N CYS A 336 3.00 13.84 -25.70
CA CYS A 336 2.34 14.51 -26.82
C CYS A 336 2.57 13.76 -28.14
N ASN A 337 3.83 13.47 -28.49
CA ASN A 337 4.16 12.74 -29.71
C ASN A 337 3.58 11.32 -29.72
N TYR A 338 3.61 10.62 -28.58
CA TYR A 338 3.04 9.28 -28.45
C TYR A 338 1.53 9.27 -28.73
N PHE A 339 0.81 10.30 -28.28
CA PHE A 339 -0.62 10.50 -28.57
C PHE A 339 -0.91 11.21 -29.90
N GLY A 340 0.11 11.44 -30.75
CA GLY A 340 -0.05 12.03 -32.09
C GLY A 340 -0.07 13.56 -32.14
N LEU A 341 0.07 14.25 -31.01
CA LEU A 341 0.14 15.71 -30.93
C LEU A 341 1.53 16.22 -31.32
N LYS A 342 1.58 17.27 -32.15
CA LYS A 342 2.84 17.85 -32.65
C LYS A 342 3.37 18.94 -31.73
N CYS A 343 4.66 18.91 -31.46
CA CYS A 343 5.35 19.90 -30.63
C CYS A 343 6.44 20.66 -31.41
N ASP A 344 6.54 21.97 -31.16
CA ASP A 344 7.65 22.82 -31.59
C ASP A 344 8.85 22.61 -30.66
N LYS A 345 9.60 21.53 -30.89
CA LYS A 345 10.71 21.13 -30.00
C LYS A 345 10.23 21.06 -28.54
N ILE A 346 10.67 22.00 -27.68
CA ILE A 346 10.35 22.08 -26.25
C ILE A 346 9.60 23.37 -25.86
N THR A 347 9.06 24.13 -26.81
CA THR A 347 8.36 25.39 -26.51
C THR A 347 6.85 25.21 -26.42
N ASN A 348 6.22 24.71 -27.49
CA ASN A 348 4.77 24.69 -27.63
C ASN A 348 4.25 23.35 -28.19
N VAL A 349 2.98 23.06 -27.91
CA VAL A 349 2.20 21.98 -28.55
C VAL A 349 1.08 22.56 -29.40
N HIS A 350 0.83 21.96 -30.56
CA HIS A 350 -0.29 22.29 -31.43
C HIS A 350 -1.42 21.28 -31.22
N PHE A 351 -2.55 21.77 -30.71
CA PHE A 351 -3.74 20.96 -30.55
C PHE A 351 -4.54 20.95 -31.87
N ILE A 352 -4.54 19.81 -32.54
CA ILE A 352 -5.37 19.53 -33.71
C ILE A 352 -6.27 18.35 -33.35
N LYS A 353 -7.60 18.55 -33.41
CA LYS A 353 -8.60 17.56 -32.99
C LYS A 353 -8.43 16.19 -33.68
N THR A 354 -8.00 16.18 -34.94
CA THR A 354 -7.82 14.96 -35.73
C THR A 354 -6.52 14.22 -35.44
N ASP A 355 -5.55 14.89 -34.80
CA ASP A 355 -4.20 14.37 -34.63
C ASP A 355 -4.08 13.49 -33.36
N PHE A 356 -5.02 13.62 -32.41
CA PHE A 356 -5.00 12.81 -31.18
C PHE A 356 -5.37 11.34 -31.46
N ASP A 357 -4.42 10.44 -31.26
CA ASP A 357 -4.59 9.00 -31.46
C ASP A 357 -5.32 8.37 -30.27
N ASN A 358 -6.64 8.22 -30.40
CA ASN A 358 -7.50 7.60 -29.39
C ASN A 358 -7.26 6.09 -29.23
N SER A 359 -6.58 5.43 -30.17
CA SER A 359 -6.24 4.00 -30.08
C SER A 359 -5.11 3.72 -29.09
N LYS A 360 -4.28 4.73 -28.78
CA LYS A 360 -3.20 4.61 -27.80
C LYS A 360 -3.74 4.54 -26.37
N ILE A 361 -3.20 3.59 -25.62
CA ILE A 361 -3.47 3.44 -24.19
C ILE A 361 -2.63 4.43 -23.36
N LYS A 362 -2.85 4.50 -22.05
CA LYS A 362 -2.00 5.30 -21.16
C LYS A 362 -0.54 4.85 -21.24
N VAL A 363 0.38 5.81 -21.13
CA VAL A 363 1.81 5.55 -20.98
C VAL A 363 2.09 4.86 -19.63
N PRO A 364 3.24 4.16 -19.48
CA PRO A 364 3.68 3.66 -18.19
C PRO A 364 3.76 4.78 -17.14
N SER A 365 3.56 4.42 -15.87
CA SER A 365 3.76 5.38 -14.79
C SER A 365 5.25 5.64 -14.57
N THR A 366 5.55 6.84 -14.08
CA THR A 366 6.90 7.27 -13.76
C THR A 366 6.92 7.92 -12.38
N HIS A 367 8.08 7.91 -11.73
CA HIS A 367 8.29 8.66 -10.50
C HIS A 367 8.18 10.15 -10.76
N LEU A 368 7.81 10.88 -9.70
CA LEU A 368 7.69 12.33 -9.70
C LEU A 368 8.73 12.86 -8.73
N LYS A 369 9.65 13.68 -9.23
CA LYS A 369 10.77 14.23 -8.44
C LYS A 369 10.31 14.92 -7.15
N THR A 370 9.12 15.51 -7.16
CA THR A 370 8.52 16.14 -5.98
C THR A 370 8.11 15.13 -4.91
N ILE A 371 7.51 14.01 -5.31
CA ILE A 371 7.09 12.95 -4.40
C ILE A 371 8.31 12.18 -3.88
N ASP A 372 9.31 11.92 -4.74
CA ASP A 372 10.57 11.29 -4.33
C ASP A 372 11.28 12.11 -3.24
N ALA A 373 11.39 13.43 -3.45
CA ALA A 373 11.96 14.33 -2.45
C ALA A 373 11.17 14.33 -1.13
N GLU A 374 9.84 14.17 -1.16
CA GLU A 374 9.06 14.01 0.07
C GLU A 374 9.35 12.65 0.75
N PHE A 375 9.47 11.55 0.00
CA PHE A 375 9.82 10.24 0.56
C PHE A 375 11.23 10.21 1.16
N GLU A 376 12.18 10.98 0.63
CA GLU A 376 13.53 11.12 1.21
C GLU A 376 13.52 11.75 2.61
N ASN A 377 12.50 12.56 2.92
CA ASN A 377 12.35 13.24 4.20
C ASN A 377 11.59 12.41 5.26
N VAL A 378 11.14 11.20 4.91
CA VAL A 378 10.34 10.33 5.78
C VAL A 378 11.02 8.98 5.98
N LYS A 379 11.07 8.51 7.23
CA LYS A 379 11.49 7.14 7.51
C LYS A 379 10.39 6.16 7.06
N ILE A 380 10.65 5.46 5.95
CA ILE A 380 9.67 4.57 5.29
C ILE A 380 9.10 3.51 6.23
N SER A 381 9.91 2.95 7.15
CA SER A 381 9.42 1.98 8.14
C SER A 381 8.35 2.61 9.04
N ASP A 382 8.55 3.86 9.46
CA ASP A 382 7.64 4.57 10.37
C ASP A 382 6.37 4.99 9.62
N LEU A 383 6.49 5.42 8.36
CA LEU A 383 5.36 5.69 7.47
C LEU A 383 4.46 4.45 7.32
N ILE A 384 5.06 3.27 7.12
CA ILE A 384 4.30 2.03 6.93
C ILE A 384 3.70 1.54 8.26
N LEU A 385 4.47 1.52 9.34
CA LEU A 385 4.02 0.99 10.62
C LEU A 385 3.01 1.91 11.31
N ASN A 386 3.28 3.21 11.34
CA ASN A 386 2.56 4.16 12.18
C ASN A 386 1.65 5.12 11.40
N GLY A 387 2.01 5.43 10.14
CA GLY A 387 1.28 6.37 9.27
C GLY A 387 1.83 7.77 9.31
#